data_AF-A0A1Q3M7M9-F1
#
_entry.id   AF-A0A1Q3M7M9-F1
#
_cell.length_a   1.000
_cell.length_b   1.000
_cell.length_c   1.000
_cell.angle_alpha   90.00
_cell.angle_beta   90.00
_cell.angle_gamma   90.00
#
_symmetry.space_group_name_H-M   'P 1'
#
loop_
_entity.id
_entity.type
_entity.pdbx_description
1 polymer ?
#
loop_
_entity_poly.entity_id
_entity_poly.type
_entity_poly.pdbx_seq_one_letter_code
_entity_poly.pdbx_strand_id
1 'polypeptide(L)'
;MNQEILALLTDIPDHADYACAAEELDLVDIPQDRIDQIVQLLHHIEEVVVFNAAKLLTHWGQDEGFDVLIHLLDTNQLSGWIEHRLHGYDDTLKHVLSAFVSYWATKSEAGLAELARRKIFPYVAKIIAQSNTAPFEISDIFWVIEKERYEEYVPLLKTHL
;
A
#
# COMPACT_ATOMS: atom_id res chain seq x y z
N MET A 1 19.15 -0.59 6.39
CA MET A 1 18.49 -1.92 6.24
C MET A 1 19.50 -3.05 6.06
N ASN A 2 19.48 -4.03 6.96
CA ASN A 2 20.30 -5.25 6.90
C ASN A 2 19.73 -6.26 5.86
N GLN A 3 20.57 -7.16 5.34
CA GLN A 3 20.21 -8.19 4.36
C GLN A 3 19.09 -9.12 4.83
N GLU A 4 19.04 -9.47 6.11
CA GLU A 4 17.98 -10.32 6.67
C GLU A 4 16.60 -9.64 6.60
N ILE A 5 16.53 -8.36 6.96
CA ILE A 5 15.31 -7.55 6.86
C ILE A 5 14.90 -7.39 5.40
N LEU A 6 15.88 -7.11 4.53
CA LEU A 6 15.62 -6.98 3.10
C LEU A 6 15.02 -8.27 2.53
N ALA A 7 15.63 -9.43 2.82
CA ALA A 7 15.11 -10.73 2.41
C ALA A 7 13.69 -10.95 2.94
N LEU A 8 13.43 -10.70 4.22
CA LEU A 8 12.09 -10.85 4.80
C LEU A 8 11.02 -10.02 4.05
N LEU A 9 11.38 -8.81 3.62
CA LEU A 9 10.49 -7.88 2.92
C LEU A 9 10.34 -8.17 1.42
N THR A 10 11.30 -8.86 0.78
CA THR A 10 11.32 -9.01 -0.69
C THR A 10 11.24 -10.45 -1.18
N ASP A 11 11.39 -11.44 -0.30
CA ASP A 11 11.43 -12.85 -0.70
C ASP A 11 10.10 -13.32 -1.33
N ILE A 12 10.23 -14.15 -2.37
CA ILE A 12 9.12 -14.75 -3.11
C ILE A 12 9.32 -16.28 -3.04
N PRO A 13 8.41 -17.03 -2.41
CA PRO A 13 8.53 -18.47 -2.32
C PRO A 13 8.58 -19.14 -3.70
N ASP A 14 9.38 -20.20 -3.86
CA ASP A 14 9.56 -20.92 -5.15
C ASP A 14 8.25 -21.41 -5.79
N HIS A 15 7.21 -21.64 -4.99
CA HIS A 15 5.90 -22.11 -5.47
C HIS A 15 4.98 -20.98 -5.95
N ALA A 16 5.32 -19.71 -5.68
CA ALA A 16 4.58 -18.53 -6.10
C ALA A 16 5.16 -17.94 -7.40
N ASP A 17 5.26 -18.78 -8.45
CA ASP A 17 5.84 -18.41 -9.75
C ASP A 17 5.02 -17.37 -10.54
N TYR A 18 3.82 -17.06 -10.06
CA TYR A 18 2.95 -16.01 -10.57
C TYR A 18 3.34 -14.60 -10.09
N ALA A 19 4.04 -14.49 -8.96
CA ALA A 19 4.34 -13.20 -8.32
C ALA A 19 5.68 -12.63 -8.81
N CYS A 20 5.68 -11.37 -9.21
CA CYS A 20 6.90 -10.63 -9.58
C CYS A 20 7.49 -9.83 -8.41
N ALA A 21 6.69 -9.61 -7.36
CA ALA A 21 7.09 -8.93 -6.13
C ALA A 21 6.41 -9.57 -4.92
N ALA A 22 7.01 -9.46 -3.72
CA ALA A 22 6.43 -9.97 -2.47
C ALA A 22 5.05 -9.36 -2.17
N GLU A 23 4.79 -8.16 -2.68
CA GLU A 23 3.56 -7.39 -2.54
C GLU A 23 2.37 -8.03 -3.28
N GLU A 24 2.65 -8.89 -4.27
CA GLU A 24 1.68 -9.59 -5.12
C GLU A 24 1.35 -11.01 -4.62
N LEU A 25 1.95 -11.43 -3.50
CA LEU A 25 1.73 -12.77 -2.94
C LEU A 25 0.31 -12.92 -2.36
N ASP A 26 -0.32 -14.05 -2.68
CA ASP A 26 -1.56 -14.46 -2.03
C ASP A 26 -1.29 -14.86 -0.57
N LEU A 27 -2.24 -14.55 0.32
CA LEU A 27 -2.11 -14.85 1.76
C LEU A 27 -1.88 -16.33 2.09
N VAL A 28 -2.36 -17.24 1.25
CA VAL A 28 -2.19 -18.69 1.41
C VAL A 28 -0.73 -19.12 1.22
N ASP A 29 0.05 -18.38 0.43
CA ASP A 29 1.44 -18.70 0.11
C ASP A 29 2.43 -18.03 1.07
N ILE A 30 1.93 -17.22 2.01
CA ILE A 30 2.75 -16.50 2.99
C ILE A 30 2.72 -17.26 4.33
N PRO A 31 3.88 -17.75 4.80
CA PRO A 31 3.96 -18.36 6.13
C PRO A 31 3.57 -17.38 7.25
N GLN A 32 2.78 -17.83 8.22
CA GLN A 32 2.34 -16.97 9.33
C GLN A 32 3.53 -16.42 10.14
N ASP A 33 4.59 -17.20 10.31
CA ASP A 33 5.81 -16.76 10.99
C ASP A 33 6.51 -15.60 10.25
N ARG A 34 6.38 -15.52 8.92
CA ARG A 34 6.86 -14.38 8.14
C ARG A 34 6.04 -13.13 8.44
N ILE A 35 4.71 -13.25 8.48
CA ILE A 35 3.81 -12.15 8.86
C ILE A 35 4.16 -11.64 10.26
N ASP A 36 4.28 -12.55 11.23
CA ASP A 36 4.59 -12.20 12.62
C ASP A 36 5.95 -11.47 12.75
N GLN A 37 6.96 -11.89 11.99
CA GLN A 37 8.26 -11.21 11.95
C GLN A 37 8.16 -9.81 11.33
N ILE A 38 7.39 -9.63 10.26
CA ILE A 38 7.20 -8.31 9.64
C ILE A 38 6.38 -7.38 10.56
N VAL A 39 5.40 -7.90 11.31
CA VAL A 39 4.68 -7.13 12.33
C VAL A 39 5.63 -6.59 13.40
N GLN A 40 6.66 -7.36 13.80
CA GLN A 40 7.68 -6.86 14.73
C GLN A 40 8.48 -5.68 14.14
N LEU A 41 8.71 -5.67 12.82
CA LEU A 41 9.41 -4.58 12.13
C LEU A 41 8.65 -3.23 12.16
N LEU A 42 7.36 -3.23 12.48
CA LEU A 42 6.59 -1.98 12.67
C LEU A 42 7.11 -1.13 13.84
N HIS A 43 7.89 -1.73 14.76
CA HIS A 43 8.50 -1.05 15.90
C HIS A 43 10.01 -0.83 15.72
N HIS A 44 10.51 -0.98 14.49
CA HIS A 44 11.93 -0.84 14.19
C HIS A 44 12.40 0.63 14.33
N ILE A 45 13.67 0.82 14.69
CA ILE A 45 14.24 2.16 14.92
C ILE A 45 14.42 2.96 13.61
N GLU A 46 14.68 2.28 12.50
CA GLU A 46 14.80 2.89 11.17
C GLU A 46 13.40 3.09 10.54
N GLU A 47 13.00 4.34 10.30
CA GLU A 47 11.69 4.68 9.70
C GLU A 47 11.45 4.02 8.34
N VAL A 48 12.49 3.89 7.51
CA VAL A 48 12.39 3.21 6.21
C VAL A 48 12.02 1.74 6.35
N VAL A 49 12.42 1.07 7.44
CA VAL A 49 12.04 -0.32 7.72
C VAL A 49 10.58 -0.37 8.13
N VAL A 50 10.15 0.52 9.03
CA VAL A 50 8.75 0.65 9.45
C VAL A 50 7.84 0.90 8.25
N PHE A 51 8.21 1.83 7.37
CA PHE A 51 7.46 2.13 6.15
C PHE A 51 7.34 0.91 5.23
N ASN A 52 8.44 0.23 4.92
CA ASN A 52 8.39 -0.93 4.02
C ASN A 52 7.61 -2.10 4.62
N ALA A 53 7.74 -2.35 5.93
CA ALA A 53 6.95 -3.35 6.63
C ALA A 53 5.45 -3.02 6.63
N ALA A 54 5.09 -1.77 6.96
CA ALA A 54 3.71 -1.31 6.96
C ALA A 54 3.08 -1.42 5.56
N LYS A 55 3.81 -0.98 4.52
CA LYS A 55 3.38 -1.07 3.12
C LYS A 55 3.11 -2.51 2.71
N LEU A 56 4.05 -3.43 2.97
CA LEU A 56 3.93 -4.84 2.60
C LEU A 56 2.78 -5.54 3.32
N LEU A 57 2.67 -5.35 4.64
CA LEU A 57 1.54 -5.87 5.42
C LEU A 57 0.19 -5.32 4.93
N THR A 58 0.16 -4.05 4.52
CA THR A 58 -1.05 -3.45 3.93
C THR A 58 -1.40 -4.10 2.58
N HIS A 59 -0.42 -4.36 1.71
CA HIS A 59 -0.64 -5.11 0.45
C HIS A 59 -1.27 -6.48 0.71
N TRP A 60 -0.85 -7.15 1.78
CA TRP A 60 -1.42 -8.44 2.21
C TRP A 60 -2.72 -8.33 3.01
N GLY A 61 -3.32 -7.14 3.12
CA GLY A 61 -4.60 -6.96 3.82
C GLY A 61 -4.52 -7.08 5.35
N GLN A 62 -3.33 -6.95 5.95
CA GLN A 62 -3.14 -6.98 7.41
C GLN A 62 -3.47 -5.62 8.03
N ASP A 63 -4.24 -5.62 9.12
CA ASP A 63 -4.74 -4.39 9.74
C ASP A 63 -3.61 -3.62 10.44
N GLU A 64 -2.63 -4.32 11.04
CA GLU A 64 -1.47 -3.74 11.72
C GLU A 64 -0.62 -2.90 10.77
N GLY A 65 -0.41 -3.40 9.54
CA GLY A 65 0.29 -2.66 8.50
C GLY A 65 -0.48 -1.42 8.07
N PHE A 66 -1.78 -1.58 7.84
CA PHE A 66 -2.66 -0.49 7.42
C PHE A 66 -2.66 0.63 8.47
N ASP A 67 -2.82 0.28 9.74
CA ASP A 67 -2.94 1.23 10.85
C ASP A 67 -1.64 2.05 11.05
N VAL A 68 -0.46 1.44 10.85
CA VAL A 68 0.81 2.17 10.84
C VAL A 68 0.95 3.04 9.59
N LEU A 69 0.56 2.54 8.42
CA LEU A 69 0.68 3.29 7.17
C LEU A 69 -0.18 4.56 7.15
N ILE A 70 -1.41 4.49 7.69
CA ILE A 70 -2.26 5.68 7.84
C ILE A 70 -1.68 6.65 8.87
N HIS A 71 -1.05 6.16 9.94
CA HIS A 71 -0.41 7.01 10.92
C HIS A 71 0.73 7.81 10.28
N LEU A 72 1.60 7.14 9.52
CA LEU A 72 2.68 7.80 8.77
C LEU A 72 2.14 8.83 7.75
N LEU A 73 1.02 8.54 7.11
CA LEU A 73 0.35 9.47 6.20
C LEU A 73 -0.21 10.69 6.95
N ASP A 74 -0.74 10.51 8.16
CA ASP A 74 -1.34 11.58 8.97
C ASP A 74 -0.30 12.48 9.65
N THR A 75 0.87 11.94 9.96
CA THR A 75 2.00 12.70 10.49
C THR A 75 2.89 13.33 9.40
N ASN A 76 2.51 13.18 8.12
CA ASN A 76 3.29 13.64 6.94
C ASN A 76 4.72 13.05 6.90
N GLN A 77 4.89 11.81 7.31
CA GLN A 77 6.17 11.09 7.29
C GLN A 77 6.38 10.27 6.00
N LEU A 78 5.55 10.46 4.98
CA LEU A 78 5.61 9.74 3.70
C LEU A 78 6.15 10.64 2.59
N SER A 79 7.46 10.86 2.59
CA SER A 79 8.14 11.61 1.53
C SER A 79 9.56 11.11 1.28
N GLY A 80 9.93 10.95 0.02
CA GLY A 80 11.28 10.64 -0.44
C GLY A 80 11.73 9.20 -0.19
N TRP A 81 10.81 8.28 0.09
CA TRP A 81 11.15 6.87 0.36
C TRP A 81 11.29 6.05 -0.91
N ILE A 82 10.55 6.40 -1.97
CA ILE A 82 10.59 5.71 -3.25
C ILE A 82 10.74 6.74 -4.36
N GLU A 83 11.88 6.69 -5.06
CA GLU A 83 12.18 7.58 -6.17
C GLU A 83 11.80 6.94 -7.51
N HIS A 84 11.10 7.70 -8.36
CA HIS A 84 10.72 7.27 -9.71
C HIS A 84 11.97 7.06 -10.57
N ARG A 85 12.20 5.81 -10.98
CA ARG A 85 13.45 5.36 -11.63
C ARG A 85 13.91 6.17 -12.84
N LEU A 86 12.98 6.73 -13.63
CA LEU A 86 13.32 7.49 -14.84
C LEU A 86 13.35 9.01 -14.67
N HIS A 87 12.66 9.54 -13.66
CA HIS A 87 12.34 10.96 -13.59
C HIS A 87 12.76 11.60 -12.27
N GLY A 88 13.14 10.80 -11.27
CA GLY A 88 13.70 11.27 -10.00
C GLY A 88 12.70 11.94 -9.06
N TYR A 89 11.42 11.94 -9.40
CA TYR A 89 10.39 12.46 -8.49
C TYR A 89 9.96 11.40 -7.48
N ASP A 90 9.32 11.84 -6.40
CA ASP A 90 8.88 10.98 -5.31
C ASP A 90 7.58 10.24 -5.64
N ASP A 91 7.66 8.91 -5.66
CA ASP A 91 6.57 7.95 -5.93
C ASP A 91 6.02 7.33 -4.63
N THR A 92 6.48 7.75 -3.46
CA THR A 92 6.08 7.17 -2.17
C THR A 92 4.55 7.06 -2.04
N LEU A 93 3.83 8.13 -2.35
CA LEU A 93 2.37 8.17 -2.25
C LEU A 93 1.65 7.33 -3.30
N LYS A 94 2.23 7.14 -4.49
CA LYS A 94 1.74 6.19 -5.49
C LYS A 94 1.77 4.77 -4.95
N HIS A 95 2.88 4.38 -4.32
CA HIS A 95 3.00 3.05 -3.70
C HIS A 95 2.09 2.87 -2.48
N VAL A 96 1.85 3.93 -1.70
CA VAL A 96 0.88 3.89 -0.60
C VAL A 96 -0.54 3.71 -1.13
N LEU A 97 -0.89 4.40 -2.23
CA LEU A 97 -2.19 4.24 -2.90
C LEU A 97 -2.38 2.81 -3.40
N SER A 98 -1.37 2.24 -4.06
CA SER A 98 -1.36 0.83 -4.48
C SER A 98 -1.62 -0.10 -3.29
N ALA A 99 -0.97 0.14 -2.14
CA ALA A 99 -1.18 -0.65 -0.94
C ALA A 99 -2.62 -0.60 -0.42
N PHE A 100 -3.26 0.57 -0.42
CA PHE A 100 -4.67 0.69 -0.04
C PHE A 100 -5.62 -0.02 -1.01
N VAL A 101 -5.30 -0.03 -2.30
CA VAL A 101 -6.08 -0.76 -3.31
C VAL A 101 -6.00 -2.28 -3.06
N SER A 102 -4.80 -2.83 -2.85
CA SER A 102 -4.64 -4.25 -2.55
C SER A 102 -5.28 -4.63 -1.21
N TYR A 103 -5.12 -3.81 -0.18
CA TYR A 103 -5.81 -4.02 1.11
C TYR A 103 -7.32 -4.17 0.91
N TRP A 104 -7.94 -3.28 0.13
CA TRP A 104 -9.35 -3.40 -0.19
C TRP A 104 -9.67 -4.67 -0.98
N ALA A 105 -8.86 -5.04 -1.97
CA ALA A 105 -9.06 -6.25 -2.76
C ALA A 105 -9.05 -7.51 -1.88
N THR A 106 -8.03 -7.67 -1.02
CA THR A 106 -7.92 -8.79 -0.08
C THR A 106 -9.11 -8.84 0.88
N LYS A 107 -9.54 -7.70 1.44
CA LYS A 107 -10.73 -7.66 2.31
C LYS A 107 -12.02 -7.93 1.52
N SER A 108 -12.09 -7.56 0.25
CA SER A 108 -13.24 -7.81 -0.63
C SER A 108 -13.43 -9.30 -0.88
N GLU A 109 -12.34 -10.02 -1.15
CA GLU A 109 -12.34 -11.49 -1.29
C GLU A 109 -12.81 -12.20 -0.01
N ALA A 110 -12.53 -11.62 1.16
CA ALA A 110 -13.03 -12.08 2.45
C ALA A 110 -14.50 -11.65 2.75
N GLY A 111 -15.19 -11.00 1.82
CA GLY A 111 -16.57 -10.54 1.98
C GLY A 111 -16.73 -9.25 2.80
N LEU A 112 -15.66 -8.49 3.01
CA LEU A 112 -15.61 -7.25 3.81
C LEU A 112 -15.45 -5.98 2.95
N ALA A 113 -15.79 -6.06 1.66
CA ALA A 113 -15.56 -5.00 0.67
C ALA A 113 -16.05 -3.61 1.12
N GLU A 114 -17.30 -3.50 1.60
CA GLU A 114 -17.90 -2.22 1.99
C GLU A 114 -17.25 -1.64 3.25
N LEU A 115 -16.83 -2.48 4.20
CA LEU A 115 -16.11 -2.05 5.39
C LEU A 115 -14.72 -1.52 5.01
N ALA A 116 -14.00 -2.26 4.16
CA ALA A 116 -12.68 -1.86 3.69
C ALA A 116 -12.74 -0.56 2.87
N ARG A 117 -13.71 -0.45 1.95
CA ARG A 117 -13.95 0.76 1.13
C ARG A 117 -14.12 2.00 2.01
N ARG A 118 -14.99 1.93 3.03
CA ARG A 118 -15.19 3.04 3.97
C ARG A 118 -13.93 3.36 4.77
N LYS A 119 -13.16 2.33 5.16
CA LYS A 119 -11.91 2.48 5.92
C LYS A 119 -10.84 3.22 5.09
N ILE A 120 -10.66 2.87 3.82
CA ILE A 120 -9.61 3.46 2.98
C ILE A 120 -9.98 4.84 2.40
N PHE A 121 -11.27 5.13 2.23
CA PHE A 121 -11.77 6.35 1.58
C PHE A 121 -11.10 7.66 2.02
N PRO A 122 -11.02 8.00 3.33
CA PRO A 122 -10.45 9.30 3.74
C PRO A 122 -8.97 9.44 3.36
N TYR A 123 -8.21 8.34 3.39
CA TYR A 123 -6.76 8.35 3.10
C TYR A 123 -6.48 8.40 1.61
N VAL A 124 -7.27 7.65 0.82
CA VAL A 124 -7.25 7.72 -0.63
C VAL A 124 -7.61 9.14 -1.10
N ALA A 125 -8.67 9.73 -0.56
CA ALA A 125 -9.07 11.10 -0.89
C ALA A 125 -7.95 12.12 -0.60
N LYS A 126 -7.23 11.94 0.51
CA LYS A 126 -6.06 12.75 0.87
C LYS A 126 -4.92 12.61 -0.16
N ILE A 127 -4.62 11.39 -0.60
CA ILE A 127 -3.58 11.15 -1.62
C ILE A 127 -3.98 11.75 -2.98
N ILE A 128 -5.24 11.59 -3.40
CA ILE A 128 -5.77 12.23 -4.61
C ILE A 128 -5.63 13.75 -4.51
N ALA A 129 -5.96 14.36 -3.37
CA ALA A 129 -5.76 15.79 -3.19
C ALA A 129 -4.28 16.20 -3.36
N GLN A 130 -3.34 15.42 -2.83
CA GLN A 130 -1.90 15.70 -2.92
C GLN A 130 -1.33 15.54 -4.33
N SER A 131 -1.86 14.62 -5.15
CA SER A 131 -1.40 14.45 -6.54
C SER A 131 -1.69 15.67 -7.43
N ASN A 132 -2.54 16.62 -6.99
CA ASN A 132 -2.71 17.91 -7.66
C ASN A 132 -1.47 18.82 -7.57
N THR A 133 -0.59 18.56 -6.61
CA THR A 133 0.55 19.45 -6.29
C THR A 133 1.90 18.74 -6.34
N ALA A 134 1.90 17.42 -6.53
CA ALA A 134 3.09 16.58 -6.57
C ALA A 134 3.07 15.68 -7.81
N PRO A 135 4.24 15.41 -8.43
CA PRO A 135 4.33 14.82 -9.76
C PRO A 135 4.23 13.28 -9.75
N PHE A 136 3.27 12.68 -9.03
CA PHE A 136 3.06 11.23 -9.02
C PHE A 136 1.71 10.83 -9.64
N GLU A 137 1.63 9.62 -10.19
CA GLU A 137 0.43 9.09 -10.84
C GLU A 137 -0.52 8.42 -9.84
N ILE A 138 -1.83 8.49 -10.12
CA ILE A 138 -2.88 7.85 -9.32
C ILE A 138 -3.66 6.78 -10.10
N SER A 139 -3.12 6.28 -11.22
CA SER A 139 -3.79 5.38 -12.16
C SER A 139 -4.35 4.11 -11.51
N ASP A 140 -3.69 3.60 -10.47
CA ASP A 140 -4.05 2.35 -9.78
C ASP A 140 -5.47 2.36 -9.21
N ILE A 141 -6.02 3.54 -8.88
CA ILE A 141 -7.37 3.63 -8.34
C ILE A 141 -8.47 3.72 -9.41
N PHE A 142 -8.14 4.11 -10.64
CA PHE A 142 -9.15 4.32 -11.68
C PHE A 142 -9.90 3.04 -12.03
N TRP A 143 -9.19 1.93 -12.12
CA TRP A 143 -9.81 0.62 -12.38
C TRP A 143 -10.79 0.22 -11.28
N VAL A 144 -10.46 0.46 -10.00
CA VAL A 144 -11.34 0.16 -8.86
C VAL A 144 -12.60 1.01 -8.93
N ILE A 145 -12.44 2.32 -9.19
CA ILE A 145 -13.57 3.27 -9.28
C ILE A 145 -14.52 2.89 -10.42
N GLU A 146 -13.97 2.56 -11.59
CA GLU A 146 -14.76 2.21 -12.77
C GLU A 146 -15.50 0.88 -12.58
N LYS A 147 -14.80 -0.16 -12.12
CA LYS A 147 -15.34 -1.51 -11.96
C LYS A 147 -16.39 -1.59 -10.85
N GLU A 148 -16.11 -0.97 -9.71
CA GLU A 148 -16.95 -1.08 -8.51
C GLU A 148 -17.96 0.07 -8.37
N ARG A 149 -17.94 1.03 -9.30
CA ARG A 149 -18.80 2.24 -9.31
C ARG A 149 -18.69 3.06 -8.02
N TYR A 150 -17.47 3.31 -7.57
CA TYR A 150 -17.20 4.15 -6.40
C TYR A 150 -17.29 5.64 -6.75
N GLU A 151 -18.52 6.09 -7.01
CA GLU A 151 -18.84 7.44 -7.45
C GLU A 151 -18.39 8.54 -6.48
N GLU A 152 -18.16 8.22 -5.21
CA GLU A 152 -17.65 9.16 -4.20
C GLU A 152 -16.27 9.74 -4.53
N TYR A 153 -15.47 9.04 -5.34
CA TYR A 153 -14.18 9.54 -5.80
C TYR A 153 -14.30 10.45 -7.03
N VAL A 154 -15.40 10.37 -7.79
CA VAL A 154 -15.57 11.12 -9.06
C VAL A 154 -15.44 12.64 -8.87
N PRO A 155 -16.03 13.28 -7.85
CA PRO A 155 -15.82 14.71 -7.63
C PRO A 155 -14.37 15.08 -7.34
N LEU A 156 -13.62 14.20 -6.67
CA LEU A 156 -12.21 14.42 -6.36
C LEU A 156 -11.37 14.36 -7.64
N LEU A 157 -11.64 13.37 -8.50
CA LEU A 157 -10.97 13.15 -9.78
C LEU A 157 -11.27 14.21 -10.85
N LYS A 158 -12.44 14.87 -10.81
CA LYS A 158 -12.79 15.95 -11.75
C LYS A 158 -11.88 17.18 -11.65
N THR A 159 -11.13 17.33 -10.55
CA THR A 159 -10.07 18.34 -10.44
C THR A 159 -8.84 17.99 -11.29
N HIS A 160 -8.73 16.73 -11.76
CA HIS A 160 -7.60 16.17 -12.49
C HIS A 160 -7.83 15.99 -14.01
N LEU A 161 -9.02 16.37 -14.53
CA LEU A 161 -9.38 16.38 -15.96
C LEU A 161 -9.44 17.81 -16.49
#